data_AF-A0A3N9NR43-F1
#
_entry.id   AF-A0A3N9NR43-F1
#
_cell.length_a   1.000
_cell.length_b   1.000
_cell.length_c   1.000
_cell.angle_alpha   90.00
_cell.angle_beta   90.00
_cell.angle_gamma   90.00
#
_symmetry.space_group_name_H-M   'P 1'
#
loop_
_entity.id
_entity.type
_entity.pdbx_description
1 polymer ?
#
loop_
_entity_poly.entity_id
_entity_poly.type
_entity_poly.pdbx_seq_one_letter_code
_entity_poly.pdbx_strand_id
1 'polypeptide(L)' 'MANYTLQQLCERVKGQLSGDENIIIRGAAQIDKASEGEITFLANPKYKK' A
#
# COMPACT_ATOMS: atom_id res chain seq x y z
N MET A 1 -0.81 -12.09 13.66
CA MET A 1 -1.21 -11.02 12.70
C MET A 1 -0.38 -11.19 11.43
N ALA A 2 -0.99 -11.07 10.26
CA ALA A 2 -0.27 -11.23 8.99
C ALA A 2 0.39 -9.90 8.60
N ASN A 3 1.72 -9.89 8.53
CA ASN A 3 2.51 -8.77 8.02
C ASN A 3 2.97 -9.13 6.60
N TYR A 4 2.83 -8.20 5.67
CA TYR A 4 3.31 -8.37 4.30
C TYR A 4 4.34 -7.30 3.98
N THR A 5 5.39 -7.65 3.26
CA THR A 5 6.25 -6.63 2.66
C THR A 5 5.53 -5.99 1.48
N LEU A 6 5.92 -4.77 1.12
CA LEU A 6 5.38 -4.09 -0.05
C LEU A 6 5.63 -4.90 -1.33
N GLN A 7 6.77 -5.60 -1.42
CA GLN A 7 7.07 -6.55 -2.50
C GLN A 7 6.02 -7.67 -2.61
N GLN A 8 5.71 -8.33 -1.49
CA GLN A 8 4.76 -9.45 -1.48
C GLN A 8 3.37 -9.02 -1.93
N LEU A 9 2.96 -7.80 -1.57
CA LEU A 9 1.70 -7.23 -2.05
C LEU A 9 1.76 -6.97 -3.56
N CYS A 10 2.85 -6.39 -4.04
CA CYS A 10 3.06 -6.08 -5.46
C CYS A 10 2.99 -7.35 -6.33
N GLU A 11 3.68 -8.41 -5.93
CA GLU A 11 3.70 -9.70 -6.65
C GLU A 11 2.31 -10.32 -6.73
N ARG A 12 1.52 -10.24 -5.64
CA ARG A 12 0.14 -10.78 -5.60
C ARG A 12 -0.82 -10.05 -6.53
N VAL A 13 -0.70 -8.73 -6.62
CA VAL A 13 -1.56 -7.92 -7.50
C VAL A 13 -1.00 -7.80 -8.93
N LYS A 14 0.16 -8.40 -9.20
CA LYS A 14 0.92 -8.25 -10.46
C LYS A 14 1.11 -6.77 -10.83
N GLY A 15 1.37 -5.96 -9.80
CA GLY A 15 1.59 -4.53 -9.93
C GLY A 15 3.03 -4.20 -10.29
N GLN A 16 3.31 -2.90 -10.39
CA GLN A 16 4.67 -2.39 -10.45
C GLN A 16 5.00 -1.71 -9.11
N LEU A 17 6.16 -2.06 -8.57
CA LEU A 17 6.64 -1.49 -7.32
C LEU A 17 7.52 -0.28 -7.60
N SER A 18 7.28 0.82 -6.87
CA SER A 18 8.12 2.02 -6.89
C SER A 18 8.34 2.47 -5.45
N GLY A 19 9.59 2.46 -4.97
CA GLY A 19 9.95 2.72 -3.58
C GLY A 19 10.64 1.52 -2.92
N ASP A 20 10.66 1.50 -1.58
CA ASP A 20 11.32 0.45 -0.80
C ASP A 20 10.42 -0.78 -0.64
N GLU A 21 10.94 -1.90 -1.13
CA GLU A 21 10.28 -3.20 -1.16
C GLU A 21 10.16 -3.87 0.21
N ASN A 22 11.00 -3.47 1.17
CA ASN A 22 11.09 -4.04 2.51
C ASN A 22 10.10 -3.42 3.51
N ILE A 23 9.36 -2.37 3.10
CA ILE A 23 8.36 -1.74 3.96
C ILE A 23 7.31 -2.77 4.39
N ILE A 24 7.10 -2.86 5.69
CA ILE A 24 6.11 -3.76 6.29
C ILE A 24 4.74 -3.09 6.30
N ILE A 25 3.80 -3.70 5.60
CA ILE A 25 2.39 -3.33 5.60
C ILE A 25 1.64 -4.21 6.60
N ARG A 26 1.03 -3.56 7.59
CA ARG A 26 0.30 -4.17 8.71
C ARG A 26 -1.21 -4.13 8.51
N GLY A 27 -1.70 -3.29 7.61
CA GLY A 27 -3.12 -3.08 7.36
C GLY A 27 -3.37 -2.20 6.14
N ALA A 28 -4.64 -2.02 5.81
CA ALA A 28 -5.10 -1.11 4.78
C ALA A 28 -6.09 -0.10 5.37
N ALA A 29 -5.95 1.16 4.99
CA ALA A 29 -6.74 2.26 5.53
C ALA A 29 -7.14 3.29 4.46
N GLN A 30 -8.18 4.07 4.76
CA GLN A 30 -8.62 5.18 3.91
C GLN A 30 -7.56 6.29 3.88
N ILE A 31 -7.51 7.05 2.78
CA ILE A 31 -6.48 8.07 2.54
C ILE A 31 -6.42 9.16 3.63
N ASP A 32 -7.54 9.42 4.30
CA ASP A 32 -7.72 10.41 5.37
C ASP A 32 -7.40 9.86 6.77
N LYS A 33 -7.26 8.54 6.92
CA LYS A 33 -7.11 7.86 8.23
C LYS A 33 -5.87 6.96 8.33
N ALA A 34 -5.14 6.79 7.23
CA ALA A 34 -3.99 5.90 7.19
C ALA A 34 -2.86 6.38 8.11
N SER A 35 -2.27 5.44 8.83
CA SER A 35 -1.10 5.63 9.69
C SER A 35 0.13 4.92 9.14
N GLU A 36 1.28 5.11 9.79
CA GLU A 36 2.53 4.45 9.39
C GLU A 36 2.39 2.92 9.38
N GLY A 37 2.83 2.29 8.29
CA GLY A 37 2.69 0.84 8.08
C GLY A 37 1.34 0.42 7.52
N GLU A 38 0.45 1.34 7.16
CA GLU A 38 -0.80 1.05 6.45
C GLU A 38 -0.73 1.46 4.98
N ILE A 39 -1.35 0.67 4.10
CA ILE A 39 -1.46 0.98 2.67
C ILE A 39 -2.81 1.65 2.38
N THR A 40 -2.82 2.62 1.47
CA THR A 40 -4.04 3.25 0.95
C THR A 40 -4.13 3.13 -0.57
N PHE A 41 -5.33 3.32 -1.11
CA PHE A 41 -5.60 3.18 -2.54
C PHE A 41 -6.21 4.45 -3.12
N LEU A 42 -5.57 4.96 -4.18
CA LEU A 42 -6.05 6.10 -4.94
C LEU A 42 -7.02 5.65 -6.05
N ALA A 43 -8.25 5.29 -5.68
CA ALA A 43 -9.26 4.86 -6.66
C ALA A 43 -9.95 6.03 -7.38
N ASN A 44 -10.07 7.18 -6.71
CA ASN A 44 -10.80 8.32 -7.24
C ASN A 44 -9.85 9.27 -8.02
N PRO A 45 -10.11 9.50 -9.33
CA PRO A 45 -9.29 10.39 -10.17
C PRO A 45 -9.15 11.81 -9.64
N LYS A 46 -10.09 12.29 -8.80
CA LYS A 46 -10.03 13.62 -8.17
C LYS A 46 -8.79 13.84 -7.31
N TYR A 47 -8.13 12.77 -6.87
CA TYR A 47 -6.92 12.83 -6.07
C TYR A 47 -5.63 12.61 -6.89
N LYS A 48 -5.72 12.40 -8.21
CA LYS A 48 -4.58 12.53 -9.12
C LYS A 48 -4.40 14.02 -9.41
N LYS A 49 -3.50 14.69 -8.67
CA LYS A 49 -2.99 16.01 -9.09
C LYS A 49 -1.95 15.84 -10.19
#